data_AF-A0A512NMS0-F1
#
_entry.id   AF-A0A512NMS0-F1
#
_cell.length_a   1.000
_cell.length_b   1.000
_cell.length_c   1.000
_cell.angle_alpha   90.00
_cell.angle_beta   90.00
_cell.angle_gamma   90.00
#
_symmetry.space_group_name_H-M   'P 1'
#
loop_
_entity.id
_entity.type
_entity.pdbx_description
1 polymer ?
#
loop_
_entity_poly.entity_id
_entity_poly.type
_entity_poly.pdbx_seq_one_letter_code
_entity_poly.pdbx_strand_id
1 'polypeptide(L)' 'MGKDPATAISSILTEADELICRRLQESRLKLSPILAFVTPDRKVILHTSVSPEVLRWFGEDLKNIAEKMIATPKLGGTTH' A
#
# COMPACT_ATOMS: atom_id res chain seq x y z
N MET A 1 -21.39 -21.69 -0.47
CA MET A 1 -20.09 -21.71 0.23
C MET A 1 -19.48 -20.34 0.02
N GLY A 2 -19.55 -19.44 1.01
CA GLY A 2 -19.07 -18.06 0.85
C GLY A 2 -17.56 -18.06 0.67
N LYS A 3 -17.04 -17.32 -0.33
CA LYS A 3 -15.60 -17.11 -0.50
C LYS A 3 -15.04 -16.54 0.81
N ASP A 4 -13.98 -17.15 1.32
CA ASP A 4 -13.20 -16.60 2.42
C ASP A 4 -12.83 -15.13 2.11
N PRO A 5 -13.06 -14.17 3.02
CA PRO A 5 -12.77 -12.76 2.80
C PRO A 5 -11.33 -12.48 2.33
N ALA A 6 -10.35 -13.22 2.82
CA ALA A 6 -8.96 -13.04 2.38
C ALA A 6 -8.79 -13.45 0.91
N THR A 7 -9.45 -14.52 0.47
CA THR A 7 -9.49 -14.94 -0.93
C THR A 7 -10.16 -13.88 -1.83
N ALA A 8 -11.25 -13.27 -1.37
CA ALA A 8 -11.91 -12.19 -2.12
C ALA A 8 -11.00 -10.96 -2.27
N ILE A 9 -10.35 -10.53 -1.18
CA ILE A 9 -9.42 -9.40 -1.17
C ILE A 9 -8.19 -9.69 -2.05
N SER A 10 -7.65 -10.90 -1.99
CA SER A 10 -6.53 -11.32 -2.84
C SER A 10 -6.89 -11.22 -4.33
N SER A 11 -8.10 -11.65 -4.72
CA SER A 11 -8.59 -11.52 -6.10
C SER A 11 -8.64 -10.06 -6.56
N ILE A 12 -9.17 -9.17 -5.71
CA ILE A 12 -9.25 -7.73 -5.98
C ILE A 12 -7.85 -7.14 -6.16
N LEU A 13 -6.90 -7.51 -5.29
CA LEU A 13 -5.52 -7.04 -5.38
C LEU A 13 -4.84 -7.51 -6.66
N THR A 14 -5.07 -8.76 -7.08
CA THR A 14 -4.53 -9.29 -8.35
C THR A 14 -5.10 -8.55 -9.56
N GLU A 15 -6.42 -8.33 -9.62
CA GLU A 15 -7.05 -7.56 -10.71
C GLU A 15 -6.52 -6.12 -10.77
N ALA A 16 -6.31 -5.49 -9.61
CA ALA A 16 -5.73 -4.15 -9.52
C ALA A 16 -4.26 -4.13 -9.97
N ASP A 17 -3.47 -5.13 -9.59
CA ASP A 17 -2.06 -5.27 -9.98
C ASP A 17 -1.91 -5.39 -11.50
N GLU A 18 -2.71 -6.24 -12.14
CA GLU A 18 -2.71 -6.39 -13.60
C GLU A 18 -3.04 -5.08 -14.31
N LEU A 19 -4.06 -4.37 -13.83
CA LEU A 19 -4.45 -3.07 -14.39
C LEU A 19 -3.33 -2.03 -14.22
N ILE A 20 -2.75 -1.92 -13.03
CA ILE A 20 -1.70 -0.95 -12.72
C ILE A 20 -0.44 -1.26 -13.53
N CYS A 21 0.02 -2.51 -13.55
CA CYS A 21 1.17 -2.94 -14.33
C CYS A 21 0.99 -2.61 -15.82
N ARG A 22 -0.19 -2.88 -16.39
CA ARG A 22 -0.51 -2.49 -17.76
C ARG A 22 -0.38 -0.99 -17.99
N ARG A 23 -0.94 -0.16 -17.09
CA ARG A 23 -0.85 1.31 -17.22
C ARG A 23 0.57 1.84 -17.06
N LEU A 24 1.36 1.26 -16.17
CA LEU A 24 2.77 1.60 -16.00
C LEU A 24 3.57 1.29 -17.27
N GLN A 25 3.31 0.13 -17.89
CA GLN A 25 3.93 -0.26 -19.16
C GLN A 25 3.53 0.70 -20.29
N GLU A 26 2.24 1.02 -20.44
CA GLU A 26 1.73 2.00 -21.42
C GLU A 26 2.40 3.37 -21.24
N SER A 27 2.66 3.76 -19.98
CA SER A 27 3.31 5.01 -19.60
C SER A 27 4.84 4.95 -19.64
N ARG A 28 5.43 3.81 -20.02
CA ARG A 28 6.88 3.55 -20.03
C ARG A 28 7.56 3.76 -18.67
N LEU A 29 6.83 3.57 -17.58
CA LEU A 29 7.34 3.64 -16.21
C LEU A 29 7.79 2.25 -15.75
N LYS A 30 9.00 2.17 -15.21
CA LYS A 30 9.56 0.94 -14.63
C LYS A 30 9.43 0.98 -13.11
N LEU A 31 8.23 0.71 -12.62
CA LEU A 31 7.91 0.66 -11.20
C LEU A 31 7.31 -0.70 -10.85
N SER A 32 7.55 -1.17 -9.63
CA SER A 32 6.91 -2.38 -9.09
C SER A 32 5.86 -1.96 -8.06
N PRO A 33 4.56 -2.20 -8.30
CA PRO A 33 3.53 -1.83 -7.35
C PRO A 33 3.62 -2.69 -6.07
N ILE A 34 3.27 -2.05 -4.96
CA ILE A 34 3.06 -2.71 -3.66
C ILE A 34 1.63 -2.38 -3.27
N LEU A 35 0.73 -3.36 -3.35
CA LEU A 35 -0.69 -3.17 -3.09
C LEU A 35 -1.06 -3.85 -1.78
N ALA A 36 -1.70 -3.11 -0.86
CA ALA A 36 -2.05 -3.62 0.45
C ALA A 36 -3.41 -3.14 0.92
N PHE A 37 -4.11 -4.00 1.65
CA PHE A 37 -5.27 -3.65 2.46
C PHE A 37 -4.98 -3.90 3.94
N VAL A 38 -5.47 -3.00 4.80
CA VAL A 38 -5.48 -3.19 6.24
C VAL A 38 -6.88 -3.63 6.65
N THR A 39 -7.00 -4.81 7.24
CA THR A 39 -8.27 -5.35 7.74
C THR A 39 -8.66 -4.69 9.08
N PRO A 40 -9.94 -4.75 9.50
CA PRO A 40 -10.38 -4.18 10.79
C PRO A 40 -9.63 -4.74 12.02
N ASP A 41 -9.14 -5.97 11.96
CA ASP A 41 -8.30 -6.60 13.00
C ASP A 41 -6.80 -6.23 12.86
N ARG A 42 -6.49 -5.19 12.08
CA ARG A 42 -5.15 -4.64 11.87
C ARG A 42 -4.16 -5.63 11.22
N LYS A 43 -4.66 -6.61 10.48
CA LYS A 43 -3.80 -7.44 9.63
C LYS A 43 -3.61 -6.77 8.28
N VAL A 44 -2.48 -7.07 7.64
CA VAL A 44 -2.15 -6.58 6.30
C VAL A 44 -2.29 -7.73 5.32
N ILE A 45 -3.09 -7.53 4.28
CA ILE A 45 -3.14 -8.41 3.10
C ILE A 45 -2.36 -7.69 2.01
N LEU A 46 -1.25 -8.28 1.58
CA LEU A 46 -0.26 -7.69 0.69
C LEU A 46 -0.18 -8.49 -0.62
N HIS A 47 -0.20 -7.79 -1.75
CA HIS A 47 0.12 -8.32 -3.08
C HIS A 47 1.29 -7.52 -3.66
N THR A 48 2.39 -8.20 -3.97
CA THR A 48 3.60 -7.56 -4.46
C THR A 48 4.53 -8.57 -5.14
N SER A 49 5.33 -8.09 -6.10
CA SER A 49 6.38 -8.84 -6.78
C SER A 49 7.80 -8.47 -6.33
N VAL A 50 7.94 -7.55 -5.37
CA VAL A 50 9.25 -7.10 -4.88
C VAL A 50 9.85 -8.08 -3.88
N SER A 51 11.19 -8.03 -3.72
CA SER A 51 11.88 -8.93 -2.80
C SER A 51 11.60 -8.59 -1.32
N PRO A 52 11.77 -9.55 -0.39
CA PRO A 52 11.63 -9.31 1.04
C PRO A 52 12.54 -8.19 1.59
N GLU A 53 13.72 -8.01 0.99
CA GLU A 53 14.64 -6.92 1.37
C GLU A 53 14.05 -5.55 1.00
N VAL A 54 13.51 -5.41 -0.21
CA VAL A 54 12.81 -4.20 -0.65
C VAL A 54 11.59 -3.93 0.23
N LEU A 55 10.83 -4.96 0.60
CA LEU A 55 9.70 -4.80 1.53
C LEU A 55 10.12 -4.32 2.91
N ARG A 56 11.26 -4.81 3.44
CA ARG A 56 11.78 -4.35 4.72
C ARG A 56 12.15 -2.87 4.66
N TRP A 57 12.88 -2.47 3.63
CA TRP A 57 13.24 -1.07 3.41
C TRP A 57 12.00 -0.18 3.26
N PHE A 58 11.02 -0.62 2.46
CA PHE A 58 9.75 0.08 2.27
C PHE A 58 8.99 0.26 3.60
N GLY A 59 9.00 -0.76 4.46
CA GLY A 59 8.41 -0.68 5.80
C GLY A 59 9.08 0.37 6.70
N GLU A 60 10.40 0.52 6.63
CA GLU A 60 11.10 1.60 7.36
C GLU A 60 10.74 2.98 6.80
N ASP A 61 10.59 3.11 5.47
CA ASP A 61 10.17 4.37 4.86
C ASP A 61 8.74 4.75 5.27
N LEU A 62 7.82 3.78 5.34
CA LEU A 62 6.46 4.01 5.86
C LEU A 62 6.45 4.49 7.31
N LYS A 63 7.33 3.97 8.18
CA LYS A 63 7.47 4.48 9.56
C LYS A 63 7.91 5.93 9.57
N ASN A 64 8.95 6.27 8.80
CA ASN A 64 9.45 7.64 8.69
C ASN A 64 8.37 8.60 8.17
N ILE A 65 7.57 8.16 7.18
CA ILE A 65 6.45 8.94 6.67
C ILE A 65 5.39 9.15 7.77
N ALA A 66 5.03 8.11 8.52
CA ALA A 66 4.07 8.21 9.61
C ALA A 66 4.53 9.18 10.71
N GLU A 67 5.82 9.14 11.09
CA GLU A 67 6.40 10.08 12.05
C GLU A 67 6.32 11.53 11.55
N LYS A 68 6.64 11.78 10.27
CA LYS A 68 6.49 13.11 9.66
C LYS A 68 5.05 13.59 9.64
N MET A 69 4.09 12.69 9.38
CA MET A 69 2.66 13.02 9.40
C MET A 69 2.19 13.41 10.81
N ILE A 70 2.71 12.77 11.86
CA ILE A 70 2.41 13.11 13.26
C ILE A 70 3.08 14.42 13.67
N ALA A 71 4.33 14.64 13.23
CA ALA A 71 5.13 15.81 13.57
C ALA A 71 4.68 17.10 12.86
N THR A 72 3.95 16.97 11.74
CA THR A 72 3.41 18.14 11.02
C THR A 72 2.35 18.81 11.90
N PRO A 73 2.53 20.08 12.33
CA PRO A 73 1.52 20.77 13.12
C PRO A 73 0.21 20.81 12.33
N LYS A 74 -0.92 20.50 12.96
CA LYS A 74 -2.23 20.82 12.40
C LYS A 74 -2.26 22.33 12.17
N LEU A 75 -2.07 22.76 10.92
CA LEU A 75 -2.13 24.16 10.53
C LEU A 75 -3.60 24.61 10.69
N GLY A 76 -3.94 25.07 11.89
CA GLY A 76 -5.32 25.29 12.31
C GLY A 76 -5.42 25.74 13.76
N GLY A 77 -4.53 26.64 14.18
CA GLY A 77 -4.59 27.32 15.46
C GLY A 77 -4.24 28.78 15.25
N THR A 78 -5.12 29.54 14.59
CA THR A 78 -5.10 30.99 14.71
C THR A 78 -5.51 31.33 16.14
N THR A 79 -4.55 31.74 16.97
CA THR A 79 -4.82 32.47 18.20
C THR A 79 -4.29 33.89 18.04
N HIS A 80 -5.27 34.78 17.89
CA HIS A 80 -5.36 36.18 18.34
C HIS A 80 -4.09 37.04 18.42
#